data_AF-A0A926ZD69-F1
#
_entry.id   AF-A0A926ZD69-F1
#
_cell.length_a   1.000
_cell.length_b   1.000
_cell.length_c   1.000
_cell.angle_alpha   90.00
_cell.angle_beta   90.00
_cell.angle_gamma   90.00
#
_symmetry.space_group_name_H-M   'P 1'
#
loop_
_entity.id
_entity.type
_entity.pdbx_description
1 polymer ?
#
loop_
_entity_poly.entity_id
_entity_poly.type
_entity_poly.pdbx_seq_one_letter_code
_entity_poly.pdbx_strand_id
1 'polypeptide(L)'
;MVKQAQSSSFIDKVIERSELDSEYDAKRASYIVFRIMRDMMLNKTSDSIEADLKENAPESEQDVVELWHDPNVMVAFFSRISPVQDLHIKPGTFMLRLRQEGALPEGVSAENVTQAVFSATKEILPPERNKEIENILAGELRDLWAQA
;
A
#
# COMPACT_ATOMS: atom_id res chain seq x y z
N MET A 1 -15.57 22.58 -24.43
CA MET A 1 -15.97 21.55 -23.45
C MET A 1 -14.77 21.23 -22.60
N VAL A 2 -14.75 21.70 -21.35
CA VAL A 2 -13.75 21.29 -20.38
C VAL A 2 -14.07 19.83 -20.05
N LYS A 3 -13.20 18.89 -20.43
CA LYS A 3 -13.24 17.54 -19.86
C LYS A 3 -13.09 17.75 -18.35
N GLN A 4 -14.15 17.57 -17.59
CA GLN A 4 -14.01 17.29 -16.17
C GLN A 4 -13.06 16.10 -16.09
N ALA A 5 -11.89 16.27 -15.49
CA ALA A 5 -11.09 15.13 -15.09
C ALA A 5 -12.00 14.33 -14.17
N GLN A 6 -12.44 13.14 -14.60
CA GLN A 6 -12.98 12.17 -13.67
C GLN A 6 -11.90 11.99 -12.61
N SER A 7 -12.16 12.40 -11.38
CA SER A 7 -11.24 12.11 -10.29
C SER A 7 -11.34 10.60 -10.04
N SER A 8 -10.41 9.85 -10.64
CA SER A 8 -10.27 8.40 -10.45
C SER A 8 -10.05 8.11 -8.97
N SER A 9 -10.73 7.10 -8.44
CA SER A 9 -10.44 6.61 -7.09
C SER A 9 -9.03 6.02 -6.99
N PHE A 10 -8.56 5.77 -5.77
CA PHE A 10 -7.28 5.09 -5.57
C PHE A 10 -7.29 3.73 -6.28
N ILE A 11 -8.40 2.99 -6.15
CA ILE A 11 -8.55 1.67 -6.77
C ILE A 11 -8.62 1.73 -8.29
N ASP A 12 -9.25 2.75 -8.87
CA ASP A 12 -9.23 2.94 -10.33
C ASP A 12 -7.79 3.10 -10.83
N LYS A 13 -6.95 3.88 -10.13
CA LYS A 13 -5.53 4.01 -10.48
C LYS A 13 -4.77 2.69 -10.38
N VAL A 14 -5.07 1.87 -9.36
CA VAL A 14 -4.45 0.55 -9.21
C VAL A 14 -4.84 -0.38 -10.35
N ILE A 15 -6.13 -0.40 -10.74
CA ILE A 15 -6.63 -1.16 -11.89
C ILE A 15 -5.95 -0.70 -13.18
N GLU A 16 -5.92 0.60 -13.45
CA GLU A 16 -5.31 1.18 -14.67
C GLU A 16 -3.82 0.85 -14.83
N ARG A 17 -3.12 0.61 -13.72
CA ARG A 17 -1.66 0.39 -13.67
C ARG A 17 -1.26 -1.07 -13.46
N SER A 18 -2.23 -1.98 -13.34
CA SER A 18 -1.98 -3.41 -13.12
C SER A 18 -2.77 -4.27 -14.10
N GLU A 19 -2.68 -5.59 -13.94
CA GLU A 19 -3.49 -6.55 -14.70
C GLU A 19 -4.77 -6.99 -13.95
N LEU A 20 -5.21 -6.22 -12.94
CA LEU A 20 -6.41 -6.52 -12.18
C LEU A 20 -7.64 -5.96 -12.89
N ASP A 21 -8.61 -6.83 -13.19
CA ASP A 21 -9.81 -6.46 -13.94
C ASP A 21 -10.98 -6.01 -13.06
N SER A 22 -10.87 -6.12 -11.73
CA SER A 22 -11.98 -5.85 -10.81
C SER A 22 -11.58 -5.01 -9.60
N GLU A 23 -12.51 -4.16 -9.18
CA GLU A 23 -12.41 -3.36 -7.94
C GLU A 23 -12.21 -4.25 -6.71
N TYR A 24 -12.86 -5.41 -6.68
CA TYR A 24 -12.73 -6.37 -5.57
C TYR A 24 -11.31 -6.89 -5.44
N ASP A 25 -10.70 -7.33 -6.55
CA ASP A 25 -9.34 -7.87 -6.54
C ASP A 25 -8.32 -6.77 -6.25
N ALA A 26 -8.50 -5.57 -6.82
CA ALA A 26 -7.66 -4.41 -6.55
C ALA A 26 -7.70 -3.97 -5.08
N LYS A 27 -8.88 -3.92 -4.46
CA LYS A 27 -9.02 -3.62 -3.03
C LYS A 27 -8.32 -4.66 -2.17
N ARG A 28 -8.55 -5.94 -2.46
CA ARG A 28 -7.94 -7.04 -1.72
C ARG A 28 -6.42 -7.04 -1.85
N ALA A 29 -5.89 -6.88 -3.06
CA ALA A 29 -4.46 -6.85 -3.31
C ALA A 29 -3.80 -5.64 -2.63
N SER A 30 -4.41 -4.45 -2.75
CA SER A 30 -3.93 -3.22 -2.09
C SER A 30 -3.90 -3.36 -0.57
N TYR A 31 -4.96 -3.92 0.03
CA TYR A 31 -5.01 -4.21 1.45
C TYR A 31 -3.86 -5.13 1.89
N ILE A 32 -3.58 -6.18 1.12
CA ILE A 32 -2.47 -7.11 1.43
C ILE A 32 -1.11 -6.45 1.25
N VAL A 33 -0.90 -5.65 0.20
CA VAL A 33 0.32 -4.85 0.03
C VAL A 33 0.54 -3.95 1.24
N PHE A 34 -0.46 -3.18 1.65
CA PHE A 34 -0.34 -2.30 2.81
C PHE A 34 -0.13 -3.08 4.10
N ARG A 35 -0.78 -4.23 4.27
CA ARG A 35 -0.54 -5.09 5.44
C ARG A 35 0.90 -5.57 5.52
N ILE A 36 1.46 -6.06 4.42
CA ILE A 36 2.86 -6.52 4.39
C ILE A 36 3.80 -5.32 4.60
N MET A 37 3.51 -4.14 4.06
CA MET A 37 4.28 -2.93 4.33
C MET A 37 4.26 -2.59 5.83
N ARG A 38 3.09 -2.60 6.48
CA ARG A 38 2.96 -2.33 7.92
C ARG A 38 3.76 -3.33 8.76
N ASP A 39 3.75 -4.62 8.39
CA ASP A 39 4.58 -5.65 9.04
C ASP A 39 6.09 -5.33 9.01
N MET A 40 6.56 -4.57 8.02
CA MET A 40 7.96 -4.18 7.81
C MET A 40 8.37 -2.89 8.54
N MET A 41 7.46 -2.20 9.23
CA MET A 41 7.74 -0.90 9.81
C MET A 41 7.19 -0.74 11.22
N LEU A 42 7.84 0.13 11.99
CA LEU A 42 7.40 0.44 13.35
C LEU A 42 5.99 1.06 13.33
N ASN A 43 5.18 0.74 14.35
CA ASN A 43 3.82 1.29 14.49
C ASN A 43 3.78 2.81 14.32
N LYS A 44 4.71 3.54 14.94
CA LYS A 44 4.80 5.02 14.80
C LYS A 44 4.96 5.48 13.35
N THR A 45 5.69 4.72 12.53
CA THR A 45 5.92 5.03 11.11
C THR A 45 4.65 4.71 10.32
N SER A 46 4.00 3.58 10.61
CA SER A 46 2.70 3.24 10.03
C SER A 46 1.61 4.27 10.37
N ASP A 47 1.54 4.71 11.62
CA ASP A 47 0.58 5.72 12.09
C ASP A 47 0.83 7.06 11.40
N SER A 48 2.09 7.41 11.17
CA SER A 48 2.43 8.66 10.51
C SER A 48 2.14 8.59 8.99
N ILE A 49 2.29 7.42 8.34
CA ILE A 49 1.80 7.21 6.97
C ILE A 49 0.27 7.36 6.91
N GLU A 50 -0.44 6.77 7.86
CA GLU A 50 -1.91 6.87 7.91
C GLU A 50 -2.36 8.32 8.06
N ALA A 51 -1.66 9.11 8.89
CA ALA A 51 -1.92 10.53 9.05
C ALA A 51 -1.67 11.30 7.74
N ASP A 52 -0.55 11.05 7.06
CA ASP A 52 -0.23 11.68 5.78
C ASP A 52 -1.27 11.32 4.70
N LEU A 53 -1.73 10.06 4.66
CA LEU A 53 -2.81 9.64 3.75
C LEU A 53 -4.13 10.36 4.06
N LYS A 54 -4.52 10.47 5.33
CA LYS A 54 -5.74 11.18 5.75
C LYS A 54 -5.71 12.66 5.40
N GLU A 55 -4.55 13.29 5.58
CA GLU A 55 -4.37 14.72 5.35
C GLU A 55 -4.31 15.06 3.86
N ASN A 56 -3.63 14.23 3.05
CA ASN A 56 -3.28 14.58 1.68
C ASN A 56 -4.13 13.87 0.60
N ALA A 57 -4.85 12.79 0.93
CA ALA A 57 -5.67 12.09 -0.06
C ALA A 57 -6.82 13.00 -0.56
N PRO A 58 -6.98 13.18 -1.88
CA PRO A 58 -8.17 13.81 -2.44
C PRO A 58 -9.44 13.10 -1.98
N GLU A 59 -10.57 13.81 -1.94
CA GLU A 59 -11.87 13.24 -1.53
C GLU A 59 -12.22 11.96 -2.30
N SER A 60 -11.86 11.89 -3.59
CA SER A 60 -12.09 10.72 -4.44
C SER A 60 -11.23 9.50 -4.12
N GLU A 61 -10.14 9.66 -3.37
CA GLU A 61 -9.14 8.63 -3.08
C GLU A 61 -9.07 8.29 -1.58
N GLN A 62 -10.05 8.73 -0.79
CA GLN A 62 -10.10 8.49 0.66
C GLN A 62 -10.19 7.00 1.04
N ASP A 63 -10.58 6.15 0.11
CA ASP A 63 -10.57 4.69 0.28
C ASP A 63 -9.16 4.14 0.56
N VAL A 64 -8.09 4.83 0.14
CA VAL A 64 -6.70 4.47 0.48
C VAL A 64 -6.47 4.42 2.00
N VAL A 65 -7.14 5.29 2.75
CA VAL A 65 -7.02 5.37 4.21
C VAL A 65 -7.62 4.12 4.85
N GLU A 66 -8.79 3.69 4.38
CA GLU A 66 -9.46 2.48 4.86
C GLU A 66 -8.65 1.22 4.53
N LEU A 67 -8.03 1.17 3.34
CA LEU A 67 -7.15 0.08 2.93
C LEU A 67 -5.86 0.03 3.75
N TRP A 68 -5.31 1.19 4.11
CA TRP A 68 -4.14 1.28 4.99
C TRP A 68 -4.47 0.94 6.44
N HIS A 69 -5.67 1.24 6.91
CA HIS A 69 -6.05 1.01 8.29
C HIS A 69 -6.15 -0.49 8.61
N ASP A 70 -5.45 -0.95 9.66
CA ASP A 70 -5.58 -2.32 10.15
C ASP A 70 -6.50 -2.38 11.38
N PRO A 71 -7.74 -2.90 11.23
CA PRO A 71 -8.64 -3.02 12.37
C PRO A 71 -8.12 -4.02 13.43
N ASN A 72 -7.16 -4.89 13.12
CA ASN A 72 -6.62 -5.86 14.08
C ASN A 72 -5.60 -5.25 15.04
N VAL A 73 -4.96 -4.12 14.70
CA VAL A 73 -4.08 -3.38 15.61
C VAL A 73 -4.89 -2.67 16.71
N MET A 74 -6.17 -2.38 16.45
CA MET A 74 -7.10 -1.81 17.43
C MET A 74 -7.55 -2.80 18.52
N VAL A 75 -7.25 -4.10 18.40
CA VAL A 75 -7.42 -5.07 19.50
C VAL A 75 -6.25 -5.00 20.50
N ALA A 76 -5.23 -4.17 20.23
CA ALA A 76 -4.08 -3.95 21.11
C ALA A 76 -4.12 -2.61 21.87
N PHE A 77 -5.30 -2.18 22.34
CA PHE A 77 -5.39 -1.18 23.43
C PHE A 77 -4.67 -1.65 24.74
N PHE A 78 -4.09 -2.86 24.73
CA PHE A 78 -3.20 -3.45 25.74
C PHE A 78 -1.74 -3.69 25.32
N SER A 79 -1.11 -2.83 24.52
CA SER A 79 0.37 -2.79 24.53
C SER A 79 0.92 -1.39 24.40
N ARG A 80 0.99 -0.67 25.53
CA ARG A 80 1.81 0.54 25.66
C ARG A 80 3.33 0.26 25.58
N ILE A 81 3.77 -0.94 25.21
CA ILE A 81 5.18 -1.35 25.15
C ILE A 81 5.43 -2.44 24.07
N SER A 82 4.85 -2.34 22.87
CA SER A 82 5.24 -3.21 21.73
C SER A 82 5.90 -2.41 20.62
N PRO A 83 7.25 -2.42 20.51
CA PRO A 83 7.99 -1.91 19.36
C PRO A 83 8.06 -2.92 18.18
N VAL A 84 7.09 -3.83 18.02
CA VAL A 84 7.37 -5.16 17.45
C VAL A 84 6.84 -5.41 16.04
N GLN A 85 6.87 -4.41 15.15
CA GLN A 85 6.81 -4.70 13.72
C GLN A 85 8.01 -3.99 13.06
N ASP A 86 8.97 -4.81 12.67
CA ASP A 86 10.16 -4.50 11.88
C ASP A 86 10.63 -5.86 11.30
N LEU A 87 9.66 -6.53 10.67
CA LEU A 87 9.92 -7.84 10.09
C LEU A 87 10.78 -7.65 8.85
N HIS A 88 11.93 -8.30 8.83
CA HIS A 88 12.82 -8.33 7.68
C HIS A 88 12.23 -9.25 6.59
N ILE A 89 11.17 -8.77 5.93
CA ILE A 89 10.49 -9.47 4.85
C ILE A 89 11.30 -9.32 3.57
N LYS A 90 11.73 -10.46 3.01
CA LYS A 90 12.45 -10.50 1.74
C LYS A 90 11.47 -10.25 0.58
N PRO A 91 11.91 -9.65 -0.55
CA PRO A 91 11.06 -9.43 -1.72
C PRO A 91 10.31 -10.68 -2.19
N GLY A 92 10.96 -11.85 -2.26
CA GLY A 92 10.29 -13.10 -2.62
C GLY A 92 9.20 -13.53 -1.63
N THR A 93 9.36 -13.26 -0.33
CA THR A 93 8.31 -13.51 0.68
C THR A 93 7.16 -12.52 0.54
N PHE A 94 7.46 -11.26 0.22
CA PHE A 94 6.45 -10.25 -0.08
C PHE A 94 5.58 -10.69 -1.26
N MET A 95 6.21 -11.03 -2.40
CA MET A 95 5.48 -11.45 -3.61
C MET A 95 4.68 -12.73 -3.39
N LEU A 96 5.24 -13.69 -2.65
CA LEU A 96 4.53 -14.92 -2.31
C LEU A 96 3.29 -14.65 -1.44
N ARG A 97 3.40 -13.80 -0.40
CA ARG A 97 2.28 -13.42 0.45
C ARG A 97 1.22 -12.68 -0.34
N LEU A 98 1.61 -11.71 -1.17
CA LEU A 98 0.68 -10.99 -2.03
C LEU A 98 -0.09 -11.94 -2.94
N ARG A 99 0.60 -12.87 -3.61
CA ARG A 99 -0.04 -13.86 -4.49
C ARG A 99 -1.02 -14.76 -3.74
N GLN A 100 -0.63 -15.27 -2.56
CA GLN A 100 -1.44 -16.22 -1.80
C GLN A 100 -2.60 -15.55 -1.05
N GLU A 101 -2.30 -14.51 -0.26
CA GLU A 101 -3.26 -13.85 0.63
C GLU A 101 -4.16 -12.89 -0.15
N GLY A 102 -3.59 -12.22 -1.16
CA GLY A 102 -4.33 -11.39 -2.11
C GLY A 102 -5.18 -12.19 -3.10
N ALA A 103 -4.96 -13.51 -3.18
CA ALA A 103 -5.62 -14.41 -4.13
C ALA A 103 -5.56 -13.89 -5.57
N LEU A 104 -4.36 -13.47 -6.00
CA LEU A 104 -4.18 -12.91 -7.33
C LEU A 104 -4.61 -13.93 -8.40
N PRO A 105 -5.37 -13.50 -9.43
CA PRO A 105 -5.73 -14.37 -10.55
C PRO A 105 -4.51 -14.96 -11.26
N GLU A 106 -4.70 -16.10 -11.93
CA GLU A 106 -3.65 -16.67 -12.78
C GLU A 106 -3.24 -15.69 -13.88
N GLY A 107 -1.93 -15.53 -14.09
CA GLY A 107 -1.38 -14.61 -15.08
C GLY A 107 -1.11 -13.18 -14.58
N VAL A 108 -1.64 -12.80 -13.41
CA VAL A 108 -1.37 -11.47 -12.81
C VAL A 108 0.01 -11.46 -12.13
N SER A 109 0.81 -10.43 -12.42
CA SER A 109 2.13 -10.25 -11.80
C SER A 109 1.98 -9.60 -10.42
N ALA A 110 2.59 -10.22 -9.41
CA ALA A 110 2.60 -9.66 -8.06
C ALA A 110 3.43 -8.37 -8.02
N GLU A 111 4.50 -8.33 -8.81
CA GLU A 111 5.40 -7.20 -8.97
C GLU A 111 4.69 -5.99 -9.59
N ASN A 112 3.95 -6.19 -10.70
CA ASN A 112 3.19 -5.12 -11.35
C ASN A 112 2.07 -4.59 -10.47
N VAL A 113 1.34 -5.48 -9.78
CA VAL A 113 0.34 -5.07 -8.78
C VAL A 113 0.98 -4.27 -7.64
N THR A 114 2.13 -4.72 -7.13
CA THR A 114 2.87 -4.00 -6.08
C THR A 114 3.28 -2.61 -6.56
N GLN A 115 3.82 -2.51 -7.79
CA GLN A 115 4.21 -1.24 -8.39
C GLN A 115 3.02 -0.31 -8.60
N ALA A 116 1.88 -0.83 -9.05
CA ALA A 116 0.64 -0.07 -9.22
C ALA A 116 0.17 0.54 -7.89
N VAL A 117 0.14 -0.26 -6.83
CA VAL A 117 -0.22 0.20 -5.47
C VAL A 117 0.78 1.24 -4.99
N PHE A 118 2.08 0.98 -5.11
CA PHE A 118 3.12 1.93 -4.72
C PHE A 118 3.00 3.26 -5.46
N SER A 119 2.75 3.22 -6.77
CA SER A 119 2.64 4.41 -7.62
C SER A 119 1.44 5.26 -7.19
N ALA A 120 0.28 4.64 -7.02
CA ALA A 120 -0.92 5.33 -6.56
C ALA A 120 -0.75 5.93 -5.15
N THR A 121 -0.09 5.22 -4.24
CA THR A 121 0.16 5.71 -2.88
C THR A 121 1.15 6.88 -2.86
N LYS A 122 2.22 6.80 -3.65
CA LYS A 122 3.29 7.78 -3.70
C LYS A 122 2.84 9.15 -4.22
N GLU A 123 1.79 9.19 -5.05
CA GLU A 123 1.13 10.44 -5.49
C GLU A 123 0.47 11.20 -4.36
N ILE A 124 0.02 10.50 -3.31
CA ILE A 124 -0.69 11.08 -2.16
C ILE A 124 0.29 11.50 -1.07
N LEU A 125 1.35 10.72 -0.88
CA LEU A 125 2.28 10.93 0.21
C LEU A 125 3.24 12.10 -0.02
N PRO A 126 3.60 12.85 1.04
CA PRO A 126 4.57 13.92 0.92
C PRO A 126 6.00 13.35 0.69
N PRO A 127 6.93 14.15 0.13
CA PRO A 127 8.26 13.69 -0.24
C PRO A 127 9.07 13.04 0.90
N GLU A 128 8.96 13.58 2.11
CA GLU A 128 9.60 13.04 3.31
C GLU A 128 9.10 11.63 3.63
N ARG A 129 7.79 11.38 3.46
CA ARG A 129 7.23 10.06 3.71
C ARG A 129 7.65 9.07 2.65
N ASN A 130 7.62 9.50 1.40
CA ASN A 130 8.11 8.71 0.28
C ASN A 130 9.57 8.27 0.50
N LYS A 131 10.40 9.16 1.07
CA LYS A 131 11.79 8.83 1.39
C LYS A 131 11.93 7.89 2.58
N GLU A 132 11.11 8.05 3.61
CA GLU A 132 11.09 7.14 4.76
C GLU A 132 10.72 5.71 4.33
N ILE A 133 9.67 5.55 3.53
CA ILE A 133 9.26 4.24 2.99
C ILE A 133 10.37 3.64 2.12
N GLU A 134 10.98 4.43 1.23
CA GLU A 134 12.09 3.97 0.38
C GLU A 134 13.26 3.40 1.21
N ASN A 135 13.54 3.96 2.39
CA ASN A 135 14.62 3.49 3.26
C ASN A 135 14.26 2.22 4.05
N ILE A 136 12.97 1.92 4.23
CA ILE A 136 12.47 0.71 4.90
C ILE A 136 12.48 -0.47 3.92
N LEU A 137 12.09 -0.22 2.67
CA LEU A 137 12.08 -1.23 1.63
C LEU A 137 13.50 -1.65 1.25
N ALA A 138 13.68 -2.93 0.93
CA ALA A 138 14.98 -3.50 0.58
C ALA A 138 14.94 -4.29 -0.74
N GLY A 139 16.07 -4.27 -1.45
CA GLY A 139 16.22 -4.98 -2.73
C GLY A 139 15.17 -4.56 -3.75
N GLU A 140 14.60 -5.52 -4.44
CA GLU A 140 13.60 -5.32 -5.50
C GLU A 140 12.38 -4.50 -5.05
N LEU A 141 11.93 -4.60 -3.80
CA LEU A 141 10.81 -3.79 -3.30
C LEU A 141 11.15 -2.30 -3.31
N ARG A 142 12.40 -1.95 -2.99
CA ARG A 142 12.88 -0.59 -3.06
C ARG A 142 12.97 -0.11 -4.50
N ASP A 143 13.41 -0.98 -5.40
CA ASP A 143 13.50 -0.67 -6.83
C ASP A 143 12.10 -0.42 -7.43
N LEU A 144 11.11 -1.25 -7.08
CA LEU A 144 9.71 -1.04 -7.46
C LEU A 144 9.17 0.29 -6.92
N TRP A 145 9.43 0.62 -5.64
CA TRP A 145 9.03 1.90 -5.06
C TRP A 145 9.69 3.11 -5.73
N ALA A 146 10.97 2.99 -6.09
CA ALA A 146 11.70 4.05 -6.76
C ALA A 146 11.19 4.29 -8.19
N GLN A 147 10.83 3.23 -8.91
CA GLN A 147 10.34 3.26 -10.29
C GLN A 147 8.83 3.59 -10.40
N ALA A 148 8.09 3.40 -9.31
CA ALA A 148 6.67 3.72 -9.20
C ALA A 148 6.36 5.24 -9.23
#